data_AF-A0A359D7E8-F1
#
_entry.id   AF-A0A359D7E8-F1
#
_cell.length_a   1.000
_cell.length_b   1.000
_cell.length_c   1.000
_cell.angle_alpha   90.00
_cell.angle_beta   90.00
_cell.angle_gamma   90.00
#
_symmetry.space_group_name_H-M   'P 1'
#
loop_
_entity.id
_entity.type
_entity.pdbx_description
1 polymer ?
#
loop_
_entity_poly.entity_id
_entity_poly.type
_entity_poly.pdbx_seq_one_letter_code
_entity_poly.pdbx_strand_id
1 'polypeptide(L)' 'PAMKEGSDLVAFSERYPARYFDVAIAEQHAVTLAAGMACDGVKPVVAIYSTFL' A
#
# COMPACT_ATOMS: atom_id res chain seq x y z
N PRO A 1 -3.86 2.70 -2.04
CA PRO A 1 -4.70 3.91 -2.17
C PRO A 1 -6.22 3.57 -2.16
N ALA A 2 -6.81 3.37 -0.97
CA ALA A 2 -8.25 3.13 -0.77
C ALA A 2 -8.89 1.95 -1.54
N MET A 3 -8.10 1.02 -2.08
CA MET A 3 -8.57 -0.09 -2.92
C MET A 3 -8.32 -1.45 -2.24
N LYS A 4 -8.66 -1.57 -0.95
CA LYS A 4 -8.39 -2.76 -0.14
C LYS A 4 -9.10 -4.01 -0.67
N GLU A 5 -10.39 -3.91 -0.95
CA GLU A 5 -11.21 -5.01 -1.47
C GLU A 5 -10.84 -5.32 -2.92
N GLY A 6 -10.70 -4.28 -3.75
CA GLY A 6 -10.34 -4.43 -5.17
C GLY A 6 -8.94 -5.02 -5.40
N SER A 7 -8.03 -4.86 -4.45
CA SER A 7 -6.67 -5.42 -4.51
C SER A 7 -6.53 -6.75 -3.77
N ASP A 8 -7.63 -7.34 -3.31
CA ASP A 8 -7.67 -8.60 -2.55
C ASP A 8 -6.80 -8.58 -1.27
N LEU A 9 -6.81 -7.45 -0.54
CA LEU A 9 -5.99 -7.23 0.66
C LEU A 9 -6.76 -7.33 1.97
N VAL A 10 -8.04 -7.71 1.96
CA VAL A 10 -8.88 -7.82 3.18
C VAL A 10 -8.23 -8.77 4.19
N ALA A 11 -8.00 -10.03 3.81
CA ALA A 11 -7.38 -11.03 4.68
C ALA A 11 -5.95 -10.66 5.11
N PHE A 12 -5.19 -9.98 4.23
CA PHE A 12 -3.85 -9.49 4.58
C PHE A 12 -3.90 -8.40 5.65
N SER A 13 -4.83 -7.45 5.52
CA SER A 13 -5.00 -6.35 6.47
C SER A 13 -5.43 -6.82 7.86
N GLU A 14 -6.27 -7.85 7.93
CA GLU A 14 -6.72 -8.46 9.19
C GLU A 14 -5.61 -9.30 9.84
N ARG A 15 -4.87 -10.07 9.04
CA ARG A 15 -3.79 -10.95 9.54
C ARG A 15 -2.53 -10.18 9.93
N TYR A 16 -2.22 -9.09 9.24
CA TYR A 16 -1.01 -8.30 9.45
C TYR A 16 -1.30 -6.79 9.55
N PRO A 17 -2.13 -6.36 10.52
CA PRO A 17 -2.59 -4.96 10.60
C PRO A 17 -1.44 -3.95 10.75
N ALA A 18 -0.36 -4.32 11.45
CA ALA A 18 0.81 -3.47 11.61
C ALA A 18 1.69 -3.35 10.34
N ARG A 19 1.41 -4.13 9.29
CA ARG A 19 2.15 -4.16 8.02
C ARG A 19 1.30 -3.71 6.84
N TYR A 20 0.05 -3.34 7.08
CA TYR A 20 -0.87 -2.85 6.07
C TYR A 20 -1.07 -1.34 6.26
N PHE A 21 -0.91 -0.58 5.18
CA PHE A 21 -1.04 0.87 5.19
C PHE A 21 -2.03 1.28 4.09
N ASP A 22 -3.14 1.90 4.49
CA ASP A 22 -4.06 2.55 3.56
C ASP A 22 -3.79 4.05 3.57
N VAL A 23 -3.37 4.58 2.42
CA VAL A 23 -3.08 6.00 2.24
C VAL A 23 -4.31 6.81 1.77
N ALA A 24 -5.51 6.22 1.83
CA ALA A 24 -6.72 6.75 1.19
C ALA A 24 -6.51 6.97 -0.32
N ILE A 25 -7.25 7.88 -0.96
CA ILE A 25 -7.15 8.18 -2.39
C ILE A 25 -5.96 9.12 -2.64
N ALA A 26 -4.75 8.59 -2.48
CA ALA A 26 -3.50 9.35 -2.60
C ALA A 26 -2.36 8.48 -3.17
N GLU A 27 -2.44 8.14 -4.46
CA GLU A 27 -1.49 7.29 -5.17
C GLU A 27 -0.06 7.83 -5.14
N GLN A 28 0.08 9.13 -5.36
CA GLN A 28 1.38 9.82 -5.28
C GLN A 28 2.03 9.60 -3.91
N HIS A 29 1.25 9.77 -2.84
CA HIS A 29 1.72 9.53 -1.47
C HIS A 29 2.03 8.05 -1.24
N ALA A 30 1.26 7.12 -1.80
CA ALA A 30 1.51 5.67 -1.69
C ALA A 30 2.93 5.30 -2.15
N VAL A 31 3.33 5.80 -3.32
CA VAL A 31 4.63 5.49 -3.91
C VAL A 31 5.76 6.18 -3.14
N THR A 32 5.58 7.44 -2.74
CA THR A 32 6.60 8.16 -1.95
C THR A 32 6.78 7.57 -0.56
N LEU A 33 5.69 7.14 0.10
CA LEU A 33 5.73 6.44 1.39
C LEU A 33 6.51 5.13 1.26
N ALA A 34 6.21 4.33 0.23
CA ALA A 34 6.95 3.11 -0.05
C ALA A 34 8.44 3.39 -0.32
N ALA A 35 8.77 4.43 -1.07
CA ALA A 35 10.17 4.82 -1.29
C ALA A 35 10.90 5.12 0.03
N GLY A 36 10.28 5.88 0.94
CA GLY A 36 10.84 6.15 2.27
C GLY A 36 11.04 4.87 3.09
N MET A 37 10.05 3.97 3.12
CA MET A 37 10.18 2.67 3.78
C MET A 37 11.33 1.82 3.20
N ALA A 38 11.53 1.86 1.88
CA ALA A 38 12.63 1.16 1.22
C ALA A 38 14.00 1.74 1.60
N CYS A 39 14.11 3.08 1.74
CA CYS A 39 15.32 3.72 2.24
C CYS A 39 15.69 3.27 3.67
N ASP A 40 14.69 2.99 4.51
CA ASP A 40 14.87 2.45 5.87
C ASP A 40 15.07 0.92 5.90
N GLY A 41 15.29 0.27 4.76
CA GLY A 41 15.60 -1.16 4.65
C GLY A 41 14.38 -2.09 4.70
N VAL A 42 13.16 -1.55 4.71
CA VAL A 42 11.93 -2.34 4.59
C VAL A 42 11.75 -2.81 3.14
N LYS A 43 10.96 -3.88 2.94
CA LYS A 43 10.57 -4.37 1.60
C LYS A 43 9.10 -4.03 1.32
N PRO A 44 8.78 -2.79 0.93
CA PRO A 44 7.41 -2.37 0.67
C PRO A 44 6.88 -2.95 -0.65
N VAL A 45 5.57 -3.18 -0.70
CA VAL A 45 4.84 -3.57 -1.92
C VAL A 45 3.68 -2.59 -2.07
N VAL A 46 3.59 -1.94 -3.24
CA VAL A 46 2.47 -1.03 -3.56
C VAL A 46 1.48 -1.78 -4.44
N ALA A 47 0.33 -2.15 -3.86
CA ALA A 47 -0.80 -2.67 -4.62
C ALA A 47 -1.60 -1.51 -5.21
N ILE A 48 -1.61 -1.40 -6.54
CA ILE A 48 -2.23 -0.30 -7.28
C ILE A 48 -2.72 -0.81 -8.64
N TYR A 49 -3.86 -0.29 -9.11
CA TYR A 49 -4.37 -0.60 -10.44
C TYR A 49 -3.62 0.18 -11.51
N SER A 50 -3.48 -0.40 -12.70
CA SER A 50 -2.71 0.20 -13.80
C SER A 50 -3.20 1.58 -14.22
N THR A 51 -4.51 1.87 -14.14
CA THR A 51 -5.05 3.19 -14.52
C THR A 51 -4.70 4.29 -13.52
N PHE A 52 -4.33 3.93 -12.30
CA PHE A 52 -4.00 4.86 -11.22
C PHE A 52 -2.50 5.02 -10.99
N LEU A 53 -1.68 4.20 -11.66
CA LEU A 53 -0.22 4.31 -11.64
C LEU A 53 0.26 5.19 -12.80
#